data_AF-A0A849R6U2-F1
#
_entry.id   AF-A0A849R6U2-F1
#
_cell.length_a   1.000
_cell.length_b   1.000
_cell.length_c   1.000
_cell.angle_alpha   90.00
_cell.angle_beta   90.00
_cell.angle_gamma   90.00
#
_symmetry.space_group_name_H-M   'P 1'
#
loop_
_entity.id
_entity.type
_entity.pdbx_description
1 polymer ?
#
loop_
_entity_poly.entity_id
_entity_poly.type
_entity_poly.pdbx_seq_one_letter_code
_entity_poly.pdbx_strand_id
1 'polypeptide(L)'
;MDNNGNQYNQQNLNQKILDKIMKQLNIAPGDIQDSKKLKNVVLITPDYLPRTLSDISIQSKQLAESLVRRGVNTHVVAYDPWKVGVVDEIAGVNVHYIGNSIKSYSPLTWSITVGMEIGKTVADIYHK
;
A
#
# COMPACT_ATOMS: atom_id res chain seq x y z
N MET A 1 4.75 38.14 -7.31
CA MET A 1 4.80 37.37 -6.05
C MET A 1 3.51 36.57 -6.01
N ASP A 2 3.41 35.45 -6.73
CA ASP A 2 2.08 34.85 -7.03
C ASP A 2 2.10 33.30 -6.95
N ASN A 3 2.91 32.72 -6.07
CA ASN A 3 2.96 31.26 -5.86
C ASN A 3 1.87 30.72 -4.92
N ASN A 4 1.14 31.58 -4.22
CA ASN A 4 0.12 31.15 -3.25
C ASN A 4 -1.20 30.74 -3.92
N GLY A 5 -1.57 31.31 -5.07
CA GLY A 5 -2.85 31.00 -5.74
C GLY A 5 -2.95 29.57 -6.29
N ASN A 6 -1.84 29.00 -6.74
CA ASN A 6 -1.83 27.64 -7.33
C ASN A 6 -1.95 26.53 -6.28
N GLN A 7 -1.40 26.72 -5.07
CA GLN A 7 -1.50 25.72 -4.01
C GLN A 7 -2.92 25.63 -3.42
N TYR A 8 -3.61 26.76 -3.25
CA TYR A 8 -5.01 26.77 -2.82
C TYR A 8 -5.94 26.08 -3.82
N ASN A 9 -5.70 26.26 -5.13
CA ASN A 9 -6.48 25.60 -6.17
C ASN A 9 -6.26 24.08 -6.22
N GLN A 10 -5.03 23.60 -6.01
CA GLN A 10 -4.76 22.15 -5.92
C GLN A 10 -5.35 21.53 -4.65
N GLN A 11 -5.28 22.22 -3.51
CA GLN A 11 -5.89 21.74 -2.26
C GLN A 11 -7.41 21.60 -2.40
N ASN A 12 -8.08 22.56 -3.04
CA ASN A 12 -9.51 22.49 -3.32
C ASN A 12 -9.90 21.36 -4.28
N LEU A 13 -9.05 21.05 -5.27
CA LEU A 13 -9.27 19.94 -6.19
C LEU A 13 -9.11 18.59 -5.49
N ASN A 14 -8.07 18.45 -4.67
CA ASN A 14 -7.82 17.25 -3.87
C ASN A 14 -8.97 16.99 -2.90
N GLN A 15 -9.51 18.04 -2.28
CA GLN A 15 -10.66 17.92 -1.39
C GLN A 15 -11.92 17.44 -2.13
N LYS A 16 -12.19 17.98 -3.33
CA LYS A 16 -13.33 17.53 -4.16
C LYS A 16 -13.20 16.08 -4.62
N ILE A 17 -11.99 15.62 -4.95
CA ILE A 17 -11.74 14.22 -5.32
C ILE A 17 -12.00 13.31 -4.12
N LEU A 18 -11.51 13.70 -2.94
CA LEU A 18 -11.74 12.96 -1.70
C LEU A 18 -13.24 12.88 -1.37
N ASP A 19 -13.98 13.97 -1.45
CA ASP A 19 -15.43 13.98 -1.17
C ASP A 19 -16.20 13.08 -2.14
N LYS A 20 -15.78 13.04 -3.41
CA LYS A 20 -16.39 12.17 -4.44
C LYS A 20 -16.13 10.69 -4.15
N ILE A 21 -14.91 10.34 -3.73
CA ILE A 21 -14.55 8.98 -3.32
C ILE A 21 -15.34 8.59 -2.07
N MET A 22 -15.43 9.46 -1.07
CA MET A 22 -16.18 9.21 0.18
C MET A 22 -17.67 8.97 -0.10
N LYS A 23 -18.26 9.74 -1.01
CA LYS A 23 -19.65 9.54 -1.45
C LYS A 23 -19.84 8.21 -2.18
N GLN A 24 -18.87 7.80 -3.02
CA GLN A 24 -18.93 6.50 -3.70
C GLN A 24 -18.75 5.31 -2.74
N LEU A 25 -18.05 5.51 -1.63
CA LEU A 25 -17.79 4.49 -0.62
C LEU A 25 -18.84 4.45 0.51
N ASN A 26 -19.84 5.34 0.51
CA ASN A 26 -20.89 5.47 1.51
C ASN A 26 -20.37 5.57 2.96
N ILE A 27 -19.28 6.33 3.18
CA ILE A 27 -18.67 6.52 4.50
C ILE A 27 -19.14 7.86 5.08
N ALA A 28 -19.92 7.85 6.16
CA ALA A 28 -20.32 9.09 6.82
C ALA A 28 -19.19 9.63 7.74
N PRO A 29 -19.05 10.95 7.91
CA PRO A 29 -17.98 11.56 8.72
C PRO A 29 -18.09 11.33 10.25
N GLY A 30 -19.00 10.45 10.69
CA GLY A 30 -19.17 10.04 12.09
C GLY A 30 -19.04 8.52 12.34
N ASP A 31 -18.82 7.69 11.32
CA ASP A 31 -18.80 6.22 11.44
C ASP A 31 -17.50 5.64 12.00
N ILE A 32 -16.64 6.47 12.61
CA ILE A 32 -15.31 6.04 13.09
C ILE A 32 -15.42 5.12 14.32
N GLN A 33 -16.59 5.02 14.97
CA GLN A 33 -16.71 4.26 16.23
C GLN A 33 -17.47 2.94 16.20
N ASP A 34 -18.15 2.55 15.10
CA ASP A 34 -19.02 1.36 15.15
C ASP A 34 -19.04 0.45 13.89
N SER A 35 -17.89 0.31 13.21
CA SER A 35 -17.71 -0.76 12.22
C SER A 35 -16.64 -1.75 12.68
N LYS A 36 -17.14 -2.80 13.33
CA LYS A 36 -16.52 -4.06 13.73
C LYS A 36 -15.94 -4.88 12.56
N LYS A 37 -15.01 -4.27 11.82
CA LYS A 37 -14.04 -4.91 10.90
C LYS A 37 -12.98 -3.85 10.61
N LEU A 38 -11.79 -4.00 11.20
CA LEU A 38 -10.62 -3.24 10.76
C LEU A 38 -10.51 -3.47 9.24
N LYS A 39 -10.57 -2.40 8.45
CA LYS A 39 -10.43 -2.50 6.99
C LYS A 39 -8.99 -2.91 6.74
N ASN A 40 -8.75 -4.20 6.49
CA ASN A 40 -7.43 -4.70 6.11
C ASN A 40 -7.17 -4.27 4.67
N VAL A 41 -6.15 -3.46 4.46
CA VAL A 41 -5.72 -3.04 3.11
C VAL A 41 -4.38 -3.67 2.82
N VAL A 42 -4.29 -4.36 1.68
CA VAL A 42 -3.04 -4.92 1.18
C VAL A 42 -2.58 -4.12 -0.03
N LEU A 43 -1.41 -3.52 0.07
CA LEU A 43 -0.74 -2.81 -1.01
C LEU A 43 0.29 -3.72 -1.66
N ILE A 44 0.11 -4.03 -2.93
CA ILE A 44 1.08 -4.81 -3.71
C ILE A 44 1.94 -3.81 -4.49
N THR A 45 3.23 -3.81 -4.24
CA THR A 45 4.19 -2.93 -4.92
C THR A 45 5.41 -3.71 -5.36
N PRO A 46 5.95 -3.45 -6.56
CA PRO A 46 7.23 -4.05 -6.96
C PRO A 46 8.39 -3.57 -6.08
N ASP A 47 8.23 -2.42 -5.41
CA ASP A 47 9.31 -1.73 -4.73
C ASP A 47 8.81 -0.96 -3.50
N TYR A 48 9.50 -1.12 -2.38
CA TYR A 48 9.15 -0.47 -1.11
C TYR A 48 10.42 -0.11 -0.34
N LEU A 49 10.39 1.06 0.30
CA LEU A 49 11.51 1.55 1.10
C LEU A 49 11.84 0.56 2.23
N PRO A 50 13.12 0.40 2.61
CA PRO A 50 14.25 1.30 2.31
C PRO A 50 15.11 0.91 1.08
N ARG A 51 14.76 -0.14 0.32
CA ARG A 51 15.68 -0.75 -0.65
C ARG A 51 15.99 0.14 -1.86
N THR A 52 14.98 0.74 -2.46
CA THR A 52 15.13 1.56 -3.67
C THR A 52 14.41 2.88 -3.44
N LEU A 53 15.07 3.99 -3.74
CA LEU A 53 14.48 5.32 -3.77
C LEU A 53 13.93 5.58 -5.17
N SER A 54 12.83 4.92 -5.51
CA SER A 54 12.04 5.22 -6.71
C SER A 54 10.86 6.11 -6.32
N ASP A 55 10.35 6.91 -7.27
CA ASP A 55 9.17 7.74 -7.00
C ASP A 55 7.96 6.88 -6.57
N ILE A 56 7.89 5.63 -7.06
CA ILE A 56 6.86 4.65 -6.72
C ILE A 56 7.04 4.17 -5.27
N SER A 57 8.26 3.92 -4.81
CA SER A 57 8.49 3.47 -3.44
C SER A 57 8.16 4.57 -2.42
N ILE A 58 8.45 5.84 -2.76
CA ILE A 58 8.11 7.01 -1.94
C ILE A 58 6.58 7.18 -1.88
N GLN A 59 5.90 7.14 -3.02
CA GLN A 59 4.43 7.27 -3.07
C GLN A 59 3.74 6.11 -2.33
N SER A 60 4.24 4.88 -2.50
CA SER A 60 3.71 3.69 -1.82
C SER A 60 3.85 3.81 -0.30
N LYS A 61 5.00 4.30 0.18
CA LYS A 61 5.23 4.58 1.60
C LYS A 61 4.29 5.66 2.13
N GLN A 62 4.18 6.80 1.44
CA GLN A 62 3.30 7.89 1.85
C GLN A 62 1.84 7.46 1.92
N LEU A 63 1.40 6.65 0.96
CA LEU A 63 0.06 6.07 0.95
C LEU A 63 -0.14 5.14 2.15
N ALA A 64 0.79 4.20 2.38
CA ALA A 64 0.71 3.25 3.48
C ALA A 64 0.67 3.95 4.85
N GLU A 65 1.55 4.91 5.08
CA GLU A 65 1.57 5.71 6.32
C GLU A 65 0.29 6.55 6.49
N SER A 66 -0.28 7.06 5.38
CA SER A 66 -1.53 7.83 5.43
C SER A 66 -2.73 6.95 5.76
N LEU A 67 -2.71 5.66 5.37
CA LEU A 67 -3.72 4.69 5.74
C LEU A 67 -3.60 4.29 7.21
N VAL A 68 -2.39 4.01 7.70
CA VAL A 68 -2.15 3.68 9.12
C VAL A 68 -2.56 4.83 10.04
N ARG A 69 -2.25 6.08 9.68
CA ARG A 69 -2.70 7.27 10.43
C ARG A 69 -4.21 7.40 10.56
N ARG A 70 -4.98 6.75 9.67
CA ARG A 70 -6.45 6.72 9.70
C ARG A 70 -7.02 5.49 10.43
N GLY A 71 -6.17 4.70 11.10
CA GLY A 71 -6.57 3.50 11.83
C GLY A 71 -6.81 2.29 10.94
N VAL A 72 -6.34 2.31 9.69
CA VAL A 72 -6.46 1.18 8.75
C VAL A 72 -5.27 0.24 8.94
N ASN A 73 -5.55 -1.04 9.19
CA ASN A 73 -4.51 -2.06 9.26
C ASN A 73 -3.95 -2.31 7.85
N THR A 74 -2.74 -1.80 7.61
CA THR A 74 -2.14 -1.76 6.28
C THR A 74 -1.00 -2.75 6.18
N HIS A 75 -1.08 -3.64 5.21
CA HIS A 75 -0.05 -4.59 4.86
C HIS A 75 0.54 -4.22 3.50
N VAL A 76 1.86 -4.27 3.38
CA VAL A 76 2.56 -4.06 2.12
C VAL A 76 3.19 -5.37 1.71
N VAL A 77 3.02 -5.78 0.46
CA VAL A 77 3.73 -6.91 -0.13
C VAL A 77 4.72 -6.36 -1.15
N ALA A 78 6.01 -6.55 -0.89
CA ALA A 78 7.10 -6.02 -1.70
C ALA A 78 8.09 -7.11 -2.10
N TYR A 79 8.64 -7.01 -3.31
CA TYR A 79 9.63 -7.97 -3.81
C TYR A 79 11.04 -7.64 -3.28
N ASP A 80 11.56 -8.49 -2.41
CA ASP A 80 12.95 -8.45 -1.96
C ASP A 80 13.54 -9.88 -1.89
N PRO A 81 14.45 -10.26 -2.82
CA PRO A 81 15.07 -11.57 -2.81
C PRO A 81 16.04 -11.78 -1.64
N TRP A 82 16.42 -10.73 -0.89
CA TRP A 82 17.35 -10.81 0.23
C TRP A 82 16.65 -10.94 1.59
N LYS A 83 15.39 -10.52 1.69
CA LYS A 83 14.61 -10.48 2.94
C LYS A 83 13.36 -11.37 2.90
N VAL A 84 13.37 -12.44 2.12
CA VAL A 84 12.19 -13.30 1.92
C VAL A 84 11.63 -13.83 3.24
N GLY A 85 10.33 -13.62 3.47
CA GLY A 85 9.63 -14.10 4.67
C GLY A 85 9.80 -13.22 5.91
N VAL A 86 10.52 -12.10 5.81
CA VAL A 86 10.62 -11.11 6.88
C VAL A 86 9.38 -10.22 6.85
N VAL A 87 8.76 -10.05 8.03
CA VAL A 87 7.73 -9.05 8.27
C VAL A 87 8.36 -7.91 9.07
N ASP A 88 8.64 -6.79 8.42
CA ASP A 88 9.15 -5.59 9.07
C ASP A 88 7.96 -4.67 9.39
N GLU A 89 7.79 -4.27 10.64
CA GLU A 89 6.83 -3.23 11.01
C GLU A 89 7.51 -1.86 10.92
N ILE A 90 7.17 -1.10 9.88
CA ILE A 90 7.74 0.22 9.64
C ILE A 90 6.64 1.26 9.80
N ALA A 91 6.74 2.10 10.84
CA ALA A 91 5.76 3.15 11.11
C ALA A 91 4.30 2.64 11.23
N GLY A 92 4.11 1.44 11.79
CA GLY A 92 2.80 0.78 11.93
C GLY A 92 2.29 0.12 10.64
N VAL A 93 3.12 0.05 9.59
CA VAL A 93 2.84 -0.70 8.36
C VAL A 93 3.53 -2.06 8.45
N ASN A 94 2.79 -3.14 8.24
CA ASN A 94 3.33 -4.49 8.18
C ASN A 94 3.85 -4.78 6.77
N VAL A 95 5.16 -4.84 6.59
CA VAL A 95 5.80 -5.06 5.29
C VAL A 95 6.21 -6.52 5.16
N HIS A 96 5.59 -7.23 4.24
CA HIS A 96 5.88 -8.62 3.89
C HIS A 96 6.78 -8.65 2.66
N TYR A 97 8.00 -9.11 2.85
CA TYR A 97 8.94 -9.27 1.76
C TYR A 97 8.79 -10.65 1.12
N ILE A 98 8.49 -10.65 -0.18
CA ILE A 98 8.41 -11.84 -1.00
C ILE A 98 9.66 -11.96 -1.87
N GLY A 99 10.07 -13.18 -2.16
CA GLY A 99 11.11 -13.46 -3.12
C GLY A 99 10.72 -14.61 -4.00
N ASN A 100 11.55 -14.86 -5.02
CA ASN A 100 11.36 -15.98 -5.92
C ASN A 100 12.55 -16.92 -5.79
N SER A 101 12.29 -18.16 -5.37
CA SER A 101 13.31 -19.21 -5.32
C SER A 101 13.67 -19.73 -6.71
N ILE A 102 12.78 -19.53 -7.70
CA ILE A 102 12.97 -19.98 -9.08
C ILE A 102 13.80 -18.94 -9.83
N LYS A 103 15.04 -19.31 -10.15
CA LYS A 103 15.88 -18.57 -11.11
C LYS A 103 15.26 -18.69 -12.49
N SER A 104 14.37 -17.75 -12.82
CA SER A 104 13.64 -17.77 -14.08
C SER A 104 14.54 -17.44 -15.26
N TYR A 105 14.46 -18.27 -16.30
CA TYR A 105 15.15 -18.07 -17.58
C TYR A 105 14.44 -17.06 -18.49
N SER A 106 13.18 -16.74 -18.22
CA SER A 106 12.39 -15.78 -18.98
C SER A 106 11.62 -14.81 -18.07
N PRO A 107 11.36 -13.56 -18.52
CA PRO A 107 10.55 -12.60 -17.78
C PRO A 107 9.13 -13.10 -17.50
N LEU A 108 8.53 -13.87 -18.42
CA LEU A 108 7.19 -14.42 -18.25
C LEU A 108 7.15 -15.44 -17.11
N THR A 109 8.11 -16.36 -17.07
CA THR A 109 8.23 -17.33 -15.98
C THR A 109 8.43 -16.63 -14.64
N TRP A 110 9.22 -15.55 -14.61
CA TRP A 110 9.44 -14.76 -13.41
C TRP A 110 8.15 -14.10 -12.92
N SER A 111 7.42 -13.42 -13.81
CA SER A 111 6.17 -12.73 -13.44
C SER A 111 5.11 -13.69 -12.90
N ILE A 112 4.98 -14.89 -13.49
CA ILE A 112 4.01 -15.90 -13.06
C ILE A 112 4.38 -16.44 -11.67
N THR A 113 5.66 -16.74 -11.44
CA THR A 113 6.13 -17.31 -10.17
C THR A 113 6.07 -16.28 -9.03
N VAL A 114 6.40 -15.01 -9.30
CA VAL A 114 6.19 -13.92 -8.34
C VAL A 114 4.70 -13.70 -8.06
N GLY A 115 3.83 -13.77 -9.07
CA GLY A 115 2.39 -13.65 -8.88
C GLY A 115 1.81 -14.71 -7.95
N MET A 116 2.30 -15.95 -8.02
CA MET A 116 1.90 -17.01 -7.10
C MET A 116 2.31 -16.73 -5.65
N GLU A 117 3.54 -16.25 -5.43
CA GLU A 117 4.03 -15.89 -4.09
C GLU A 117 3.28 -14.69 -3.50
N ILE A 118 2.94 -13.70 -4.33
CA ILE A 118 2.03 -12.61 -3.94
C ILE A 118 0.70 -13.19 -3.49
N GLY A 119 0.06 -14.01 -4.33
CA GLY A 119 -1.26 -14.59 -4.03
C GLY A 119 -1.27 -15.40 -2.73
N LYS A 120 -0.23 -16.20 -2.49
CA LYS A 120 -0.04 -16.94 -1.25
C LYS A 120 0.07 -16.00 -0.04
N THR A 121 0.92 -14.99 -0.13
CA THR A 121 1.15 -14.04 0.97
C THR A 121 -0.11 -13.25 1.31
N VAL A 122 -0.86 -12.82 0.29
CA VAL A 122 -2.14 -12.12 0.47
C VAL A 122 -3.20 -13.03 1.11
N ALA A 123 -3.27 -14.30 0.67
CA ALA A 123 -4.16 -15.28 1.28
C ALA A 123 -3.81 -15.51 2.77
N ASP A 124 -2.53 -15.64 3.09
CA ASP A 124 -2.04 -15.78 4.47
C ASP A 124 -2.38 -14.57 5.34
N ILE A 125 -2.36 -13.36 4.78
CA ILE A 125 -2.78 -12.13 5.48
C ILE A 125 -4.29 -12.11 5.71
N TYR A 126 -5.09 -12.58 4.75
CA TYR A 126 -6.55 -12.53 4.83
C TYR A 126 -7.15 -13.62 5.72
N HIS A 127 -6.52 -14.79 5.76
CA HIS A 127 -7.00 -15.97 6.49
C HIS A 127 -6.32 -16.19 7.86
N LYS A 128 -5.38 -15.33 8.24
CA LYS A 128 -4.86 -15.23 9.62
C LYS A 128 -5.87 -14.59 10.55
#